data_AF-A0A6N8USL4-F1
#
_entry.id   AF-A0A6N8USL4-F1
#
_cell.length_a   1.000
_cell.length_b   1.000
_cell.length_c   1.000
_cell.angle_alpha   90.00
_cell.angle_beta   90.00
_cell.angle_gamma   90.00
#
_symmetry.space_group_name_H-M   'P 1'
#
loop_
_entity.id
_entity.type
_entity.pdbx_description
1 polymer ?
#
loop_
_entity_poly.entity_id
_entity_poly.type
_entity_poly.pdbx_seq_one_letter_code
_entity_poly.pdbx_strand_id
1 'polypeptide(L)'
;MLLLAEDLSSSGLRDEIQTVVVQSLGRIDPENTLRKFDTFAKIRRNRLVGSVFQEWSAIDLEGSIEFAKDMSVDSKKTAALAGILRSRIDLSDTARREIAIQLGNEQFVLDQLASLSGHDAIADPASAWREYAALHGTDVEKLSPEQRILLGRIALSWTSRDGFGNMLQAMSASLADYEASVAIVGLLFDEVVAVDPRIVLDAAMGLDPELRATVVNALENLAATNPAVALEIAAIMESGSTLVALQRAVIGAWMDADPKAVLDARNSMATEFREWIEQSALMSMVRTLPEEVPPYIPTIKNDMAREIVATNLSLNWARKDPMAVFEWLESEPEVEPWYGRIFSDVLENLTNRDPEEAMRFALGQPPREYDGIGWESAVVAKVAQSDMDAALDMTDRARDEQTRDSMMRSLGQVLINQAQFEEAMDWADRLKEEQRDEYMKRVVTSWVWGNPEQLYEKMDELPTDNLREIAADWLIDADEHQNAFSAEQIEELKKYLPEESAETL
;
A
#
# COMPACT_ATOMS: atom_id res chain seq x y z
N MET A 1 -40.96 6.83 48.66
CA MET A 1 -40.46 5.61 47.97
C MET A 1 -39.30 5.93 47.02
N LEU A 2 -39.41 6.85 46.05
CA LEU A 2 -38.27 7.21 45.18
C LEU A 2 -37.02 7.67 45.97
N LEU A 3 -37.20 8.53 46.97
CA LEU A 3 -36.11 8.95 47.88
C LEU A 3 -35.55 7.79 48.71
N LEU A 4 -36.41 6.86 49.17
CA LEU A 4 -35.97 5.68 49.93
C LEU A 4 -35.19 4.69 49.06
N ALA A 5 -35.52 4.60 47.77
CA ALA A 5 -34.78 3.78 46.82
C ALA A 5 -33.38 4.36 46.57
N GLU A 6 -33.21 5.69 46.64
CA GLU A 6 -31.93 6.36 46.43
C GLU A 6 -30.88 6.02 47.50
N ASP A 7 -31.32 5.70 48.71
CA ASP A 7 -30.46 5.30 49.83
C ASP A 7 -30.00 3.83 49.75
N LEU A 8 -30.49 3.04 48.77
CA LEU A 8 -30.13 1.63 48.63
C LEU A 8 -28.71 1.45 48.10
N SER A 9 -27.86 0.73 48.83
CA SER A 9 -26.46 0.50 48.47
C SER A 9 -26.26 -0.30 47.17
N SER A 10 -27.22 -1.15 46.80
CA SER A 10 -27.19 -1.90 45.53
C SER A 10 -27.74 -1.05 44.38
N SER A 11 -26.90 -0.78 43.38
CA SER A 11 -27.29 -0.05 42.17
C SER A 11 -28.38 -0.77 41.38
N GLY A 12 -28.33 -2.10 41.27
CA GLY A 12 -29.33 -2.89 40.54
C GLY A 12 -30.71 -2.86 41.19
N LEU A 13 -30.77 -3.08 42.51
CA LEU A 13 -32.03 -3.06 43.26
C LEU A 13 -32.63 -1.65 43.31
N ARG A 14 -31.78 -0.62 43.42
CA ARG A 14 -32.19 0.78 43.31
C ARG A 14 -32.86 1.06 41.97
N ASP A 15 -32.24 0.66 40.86
CA ASP A 15 -32.76 0.91 39.52
C ASP A 15 -34.08 0.18 39.27
N GLU A 16 -34.22 -1.05 39.75
CA GLU A 16 -35.45 -1.86 39.62
C GLU A 16 -36.62 -1.24 40.40
N ILE A 17 -36.41 -0.90 41.68
CA ILE A 17 -37.44 -0.26 42.51
C ILE A 17 -37.82 1.11 41.95
N GLN A 18 -36.84 1.90 41.51
CA GLN A 18 -37.12 3.19 40.89
C GLN A 18 -37.93 3.01 39.61
N THR A 19 -37.60 2.03 38.76
CA THR A 19 -38.36 1.75 37.53
C THR A 19 -39.81 1.39 37.84
N VAL A 20 -40.06 0.45 38.75
CA VAL A 20 -41.42 0.01 39.11
C VAL A 20 -42.25 1.16 39.72
N VAL A 21 -41.65 1.95 40.61
CA VAL A 21 -42.31 3.10 41.23
C VAL A 21 -42.61 4.18 40.18
N VAL A 22 -41.66 4.45 39.28
CA VAL A 22 -41.84 5.43 38.20
C VAL A 22 -42.90 4.97 37.20
N GLN A 23 -42.94 3.69 36.84
CA GLN A 23 -43.99 3.16 35.97
C GLN A 23 -45.37 3.30 36.62
N SER A 24 -45.48 2.95 37.89
CA SER A 24 -46.74 3.06 38.64
C SER A 24 -47.22 4.52 38.74
N LEU A 25 -46.31 5.45 39.05
CA LEU A 25 -46.62 6.87 39.18
C LEU A 25 -46.88 7.54 37.83
N GLY A 26 -46.18 7.11 36.77
CA GLY A 26 -46.40 7.59 35.40
C GLY A 26 -47.82 7.30 34.89
N ARG A 27 -48.47 6.25 35.39
CA ARG A 27 -49.89 5.97 35.09
C ARG A 27 -50.89 6.83 35.87
N ILE A 28 -50.51 7.29 37.05
CA ILE A 28 -51.42 7.98 37.98
C ILE A 28 -51.32 9.50 37.82
N ASP A 29 -50.11 10.03 37.79
CA ASP A 29 -49.82 11.46 37.74
C ASP A 29 -48.44 11.70 37.09
N PRO A 30 -48.37 11.58 35.75
CA PRO A 30 -47.11 11.66 35.02
C PRO A 30 -46.46 13.05 35.10
N GLU A 31 -47.24 14.14 35.10
CA GLU A 31 -46.71 15.51 35.17
C GLU A 31 -45.96 15.77 36.47
N ASN A 32 -46.59 15.49 37.63
CA ASN A 32 -45.93 15.69 38.92
C ASN A 32 -44.79 14.71 39.13
N THR A 33 -44.81 13.55 38.47
CA THR A 33 -43.72 12.59 38.48
C THR A 33 -42.50 13.15 37.74
N LEU A 34 -42.69 13.70 36.53
CA LEU A 34 -41.61 14.28 35.72
C LEU A 34 -40.96 15.49 36.39
N ARG A 35 -41.73 16.36 37.06
CA ARG A 35 -41.20 17.52 37.81
C ARG A 35 -40.24 17.13 38.94
N LYS A 36 -40.39 15.92 39.51
CA LYS A 36 -39.53 15.43 40.58
C LYS A 36 -38.19 14.89 40.09
N PHE A 37 -38.01 14.69 38.78
CA PHE A 37 -36.77 14.11 38.24
C PHE A 37 -35.62 15.12 38.07
N ASP A 38 -35.86 16.41 38.30
CA ASP A 38 -34.82 17.42 38.16
C ASP A 38 -33.69 17.33 39.20
N THR A 39 -33.90 16.56 40.26
CA THR A 39 -32.91 16.26 41.29
C THR A 39 -32.00 15.07 40.97
N PHE A 40 -32.32 14.27 39.93
CA PHE A 40 -31.57 13.05 39.60
C PHE A 40 -30.41 13.31 38.62
N ALA A 41 -29.37 12.46 38.68
CA ALA A 41 -28.26 12.49 37.73
C ALA A 41 -28.74 12.34 36.26
N LYS A 42 -28.11 13.07 35.32
CA LYS A 42 -28.56 13.25 33.92
C LYS A 42 -28.91 11.95 33.18
N ILE A 43 -28.02 10.94 33.22
CA ILE A 43 -28.23 9.66 32.50
C ILE A 43 -29.46 8.91 33.05
N ARG A 44 -29.60 8.84 34.38
CA ARG A 44 -30.73 8.17 35.02
C ARG A 44 -32.04 8.92 34.79
N ARG A 45 -31.97 10.26 34.82
CA ARG A 45 -33.10 11.15 34.52
C ARG A 45 -33.71 10.82 33.16
N ASN A 46 -32.91 10.71 32.11
CA ASN A 46 -33.43 10.41 30.77
C ASN A 46 -34.10 9.03 30.70
N ARG A 47 -33.53 8.00 31.33
CA ARG A 47 -34.17 6.67 31.39
C ARG A 47 -35.54 6.72 32.08
N LEU A 48 -35.62 7.35 33.25
CA LEU A 48 -36.86 7.46 34.02
C LEU A 48 -37.91 8.31 33.30
N VAL A 49 -37.49 9.39 32.63
CA VAL A 49 -38.35 10.18 31.74
C VAL A 49 -38.96 9.28 30.67
N GLY A 50 -38.14 8.49 29.95
CA GLY A 50 -38.65 7.57 28.94
C GLY A 50 -39.63 6.53 29.49
N SER A 51 -39.39 6.00 30.68
CA SER A 51 -40.32 5.07 31.34
C SER A 51 -41.66 5.72 31.71
N VAL A 52 -41.68 6.98 32.18
CA VAL A 52 -42.94 7.69 32.43
C VAL A 52 -43.72 7.88 31.14
N PHE A 53 -43.07 8.35 30.08
CA PHE A 53 -43.74 8.60 28.80
C PHE A 53 -44.23 7.31 28.14
N GLN A 54 -43.52 6.20 28.32
CA GLN A 54 -43.99 4.88 27.90
C GLN A 54 -45.33 4.58 28.57
N GLU A 55 -45.42 4.66 29.89
CA GLU A 55 -46.67 4.35 30.61
C GLU A 55 -47.77 5.39 30.37
N TRP A 56 -47.43 6.68 30.26
CA TRP A 56 -48.38 7.76 30.03
C TRP A 56 -49.03 7.61 28.65
N SER A 57 -48.24 7.41 27.60
CA SER A 57 -48.74 7.31 26.22
C SER A 57 -49.66 6.11 25.97
N ALA A 58 -49.58 5.08 26.82
CA ALA A 58 -50.48 3.93 26.81
C ALA A 58 -51.91 4.30 27.26
N ILE A 59 -52.04 5.34 28.08
CA ILE A 59 -53.31 5.81 28.65
C ILE A 59 -53.81 7.05 27.91
N ASP A 60 -52.92 8.00 27.66
CA ASP A 60 -53.21 9.31 27.07
C ASP A 60 -52.05 9.75 26.17
N LEU A 61 -52.15 9.36 24.89
CA LEU A 61 -51.14 9.69 23.90
C LEU A 61 -51.07 11.19 23.63
N GLU A 62 -52.21 11.84 23.45
CA GLU A 62 -52.27 13.26 23.07
C GLU A 62 -51.69 14.14 24.18
N GLY A 63 -52.09 13.92 25.43
CA GLY A 63 -51.53 14.64 26.58
C GLY A 63 -50.04 14.36 26.77
N SER A 64 -49.58 13.14 26.52
CA SER A 64 -48.14 12.83 26.57
C SER A 64 -47.34 13.56 25.48
N ILE A 65 -47.89 13.72 24.27
CA ILE A 65 -47.23 14.46 23.19
C ILE A 65 -47.21 15.96 23.50
N GLU A 66 -48.34 16.51 23.94
CA GLU A 66 -48.46 17.93 24.28
C GLU A 66 -47.47 18.32 25.37
N PHE A 67 -47.39 17.53 26.45
CA PHE A 67 -46.42 17.78 27.51
C PHE A 67 -44.97 17.66 27.03
N ALA A 68 -44.68 16.69 26.16
CA ALA A 68 -43.33 16.51 25.62
C ALA A 68 -42.88 17.70 24.75
N LYS A 69 -43.80 18.39 24.04
CA LYS A 69 -43.49 19.59 23.24
C LYS A 69 -42.92 20.72 24.09
N ASP A 70 -43.46 20.89 25.30
CA ASP A 70 -43.09 21.98 26.21
C ASP A 70 -41.80 21.72 27.00
N MET A 71 -41.20 20.54 26.86
CA MET A 71 -39.95 20.23 27.55
C MET A 71 -38.78 21.08 27.01
N SER A 72 -38.06 21.75 27.90
CA SER A 72 -36.98 22.68 27.54
C SER A 72 -35.62 22.02 27.26
N VAL A 73 -35.49 20.71 27.43
CA VAL A 73 -34.22 19.98 27.31
C VAL A 73 -34.36 18.89 26.25
N ASP A 74 -33.59 19.01 25.16
CA ASP A 74 -33.65 18.10 24.01
C ASP A 74 -33.47 16.63 24.43
N SER A 75 -32.53 16.35 25.34
CA SER A 75 -32.31 14.97 25.79
C SER A 75 -33.52 14.36 26.55
N LYS A 76 -34.37 15.19 27.15
CA LYS A 76 -35.63 14.75 27.77
C LYS A 76 -36.73 14.54 26.72
N LYS A 77 -36.82 15.41 25.71
CA LYS A 77 -37.72 15.25 24.56
C LYS A 77 -37.43 13.96 23.80
N THR A 78 -36.16 13.71 23.54
CA THR A 78 -35.60 12.47 23.00
C THR A 78 -36.05 11.26 23.82
N ALA A 79 -35.87 11.30 25.14
CA ALA A 79 -36.30 10.20 26.01
C ALA A 79 -37.82 10.01 26.03
N ALA A 80 -38.58 11.11 26.04
CA ALA A 80 -40.03 11.11 26.00
C ALA A 80 -40.56 10.45 24.74
N LEU A 81 -40.09 10.91 23.58
CA LEU A 81 -40.37 10.32 22.28
C LEU A 81 -40.06 8.83 22.24
N ALA A 82 -38.87 8.41 22.69
CA ALA A 82 -38.50 6.99 22.72
C ALA A 82 -39.41 6.17 23.64
N GLY A 83 -39.93 6.76 24.72
CA GLY A 83 -40.94 6.13 25.59
C GLY A 83 -42.28 5.95 24.87
N ILE A 84 -42.79 7.04 24.28
CA ILE A 84 -44.05 7.07 23.53
C ILE A 84 -44.04 6.01 22.41
N LEU A 85 -43.00 6.04 21.56
CA LEU A 85 -42.90 5.14 20.40
C LEU A 85 -42.76 3.66 20.81
N ARG A 86 -42.08 3.37 21.93
CA ARG A 86 -41.98 1.99 22.45
C ARG A 86 -43.29 1.46 23.01
N SER A 87 -44.10 2.32 23.65
CA SER A 87 -45.40 1.88 24.17
C SER A 87 -46.43 1.68 23.07
N ARG A 88 -46.36 2.50 22.03
CA ARG A 88 -47.41 2.61 21.01
C ARG A 88 -47.01 1.94 19.71
N ILE A 89 -46.73 0.63 19.83
CA ILE A 89 -46.39 -0.22 18.69
C ILE A 89 -47.54 -0.33 17.66
N ASP A 90 -48.75 0.06 18.05
CA ASP A 90 -49.97 0.10 17.23
C ASP A 90 -50.05 1.33 16.31
N LEU A 91 -49.22 2.35 16.50
CA LEU A 91 -49.22 3.54 15.65
C LEU A 91 -48.63 3.22 14.27
N SER A 92 -49.28 3.74 13.23
CA SER A 92 -48.74 3.75 11.86
C SER A 92 -47.48 4.59 11.76
N ASP A 93 -46.64 4.32 10.77
CA ASP A 93 -45.38 5.05 10.57
C ASP A 93 -45.62 6.54 10.32
N THR A 94 -46.69 6.88 9.60
CA THR A 94 -47.12 8.28 9.41
C THR A 94 -47.40 8.95 10.76
N ALA A 95 -48.14 8.30 11.66
CA ALA A 95 -48.44 8.86 12.98
C ALA A 95 -47.17 8.98 13.84
N ARG A 96 -46.27 7.98 13.80
CA ARG A 96 -44.99 8.03 14.52
C ARG A 96 -44.10 9.17 14.04
N ARG A 97 -44.05 9.42 12.72
CA ARG A 97 -43.33 10.56 12.12
C ARG A 97 -43.94 11.89 12.50
N GLU A 98 -45.26 12.02 12.50
CA GLU A 98 -45.92 13.26 12.92
C GLU A 98 -45.61 13.60 14.38
N ILE A 99 -45.65 12.61 15.28
CA ILE A 99 -45.29 12.78 16.69
C ILE A 99 -43.83 13.21 16.83
N ALA A 100 -42.97 12.56 16.07
CA ALA A 100 -41.55 12.85 16.02
C ALA A 100 -41.22 14.29 15.58
N ILE A 101 -41.81 14.73 14.46
CA ILE A 101 -41.68 16.11 13.95
C ILE A 101 -42.18 17.10 14.99
N GLN A 102 -43.31 16.80 15.63
CA GLN A 102 -43.88 17.61 16.69
C GLN A 102 -42.94 17.77 17.90
N LEU A 103 -42.07 16.79 18.19
CA LEU A 103 -41.14 16.82 19.32
C LEU A 103 -39.74 17.35 18.98
N GLY A 104 -39.51 17.77 17.73
CA GLY A 104 -38.37 18.62 17.35
C GLY A 104 -37.01 17.93 17.32
N ASN A 105 -36.93 16.63 17.03
CA ASN A 105 -35.65 15.93 16.91
C ASN A 105 -35.64 14.95 15.74
N GLU A 106 -35.75 15.48 14.51
CA GLU A 106 -35.83 14.71 13.27
C GLU A 106 -34.71 13.68 13.12
N GLN A 107 -33.48 13.99 13.52
CA GLN A 107 -32.36 13.04 13.42
C GLN A 107 -32.50 11.86 14.39
N PHE A 108 -32.78 12.12 15.68
CA PHE A 108 -32.98 11.05 16.66
C PHE A 108 -34.25 10.22 16.36
N VAL A 109 -35.24 10.85 15.74
CA VAL A 109 -36.44 10.20 15.22
C VAL A 109 -36.07 9.21 14.13
N LEU A 110 -35.23 9.61 13.19
CA LEU A 110 -34.74 8.71 12.14
C LEU A 110 -33.95 7.56 12.77
N ASP A 111 -33.18 7.79 13.82
CA ASP A 111 -32.47 6.72 14.55
C ASP A 111 -33.42 5.78 15.34
N GLN A 112 -34.52 6.29 15.89
CA GLN A 112 -35.52 5.48 16.60
C GLN A 112 -36.46 4.76 15.62
N LEU A 113 -36.86 5.41 14.54
CA LEU A 113 -37.59 4.77 13.43
C LEU A 113 -36.71 3.71 12.80
N ALA A 114 -35.42 3.95 12.54
CA ALA A 114 -34.44 2.94 12.15
C ALA A 114 -34.44 1.72 13.08
N SER A 115 -34.46 1.96 14.40
CA SER A 115 -34.54 0.89 15.40
C SER A 115 -35.87 0.13 15.39
N LEU A 116 -36.97 0.78 15.00
CA LEU A 116 -38.31 0.19 14.90
C LEU A 116 -38.52 -0.50 13.54
N SER A 117 -37.98 0.05 12.46
CA SER A 117 -37.82 -0.58 11.16
C SER A 117 -36.99 -1.85 11.26
N GLY A 118 -36.14 -2.03 12.28
CA GLY A 118 -35.54 -3.33 12.58
C GLY A 118 -36.57 -4.40 12.98
N HIS A 119 -37.64 -4.02 13.67
CA HIS A 119 -38.77 -4.91 13.99
C HIS A 119 -39.63 -5.19 12.74
N ASP A 120 -39.92 -4.16 11.95
CA ASP A 120 -40.69 -4.31 10.71
C ASP A 120 -39.89 -5.00 9.61
N ALA A 121 -38.55 -4.86 9.57
CA ALA A 121 -37.69 -5.56 8.63
C ALA A 121 -37.67 -7.07 8.87
N ILE A 122 -37.92 -7.53 10.09
CA ILE A 122 -38.12 -8.96 10.37
C ILE A 122 -39.48 -9.42 9.80
N ALA A 123 -40.51 -8.58 9.86
CA ALA A 123 -41.88 -8.91 9.47
C ALA A 123 -42.21 -8.67 7.98
N ASP A 124 -41.59 -7.69 7.33
CA ASP A 124 -41.69 -7.35 5.91
C ASP A 124 -40.51 -6.44 5.48
N PRO A 125 -39.34 -7.02 5.22
CA PRO A 125 -38.14 -6.26 4.86
C PRO A 125 -38.26 -5.51 3.54
N ALA A 126 -39.10 -5.97 2.61
CA ALA A 126 -39.35 -5.32 1.34
C ALA A 126 -40.10 -3.99 1.51
N SER A 127 -41.06 -3.94 2.43
CA SER A 127 -41.73 -2.70 2.79
C SER A 127 -40.80 -1.74 3.53
N ALA A 128 -40.00 -2.24 4.47
CA ALA A 128 -39.01 -1.44 5.20
C ALA A 128 -37.99 -0.76 4.26
N TRP A 129 -37.51 -1.50 3.25
CA TRP A 129 -36.62 -0.94 2.21
C TRP A 129 -37.28 0.17 1.38
N ARG A 130 -38.50 -0.07 0.88
CA ARG A 130 -39.21 0.94 0.07
C ARG A 130 -39.46 2.22 0.85
N GLU A 131 -39.79 2.09 2.14
CA GLU A 131 -39.97 3.22 3.03
C GLU A 131 -38.66 3.98 3.26
N TYR A 132 -37.56 3.26 3.49
CA TYR A 132 -36.22 3.84 3.62
C TYR A 132 -35.82 4.62 2.36
N ALA A 133 -35.92 4.00 1.18
CA ALA A 133 -35.52 4.59 -0.09
C ALA A 133 -36.35 5.85 -0.41
N ALA A 134 -37.64 5.85 -0.08
CA ALA A 134 -38.51 7.01 -0.25
C ALA A 134 -38.14 8.18 0.67
N LEU A 135 -37.63 7.88 1.87
CA LEU A 135 -37.26 8.87 2.88
C LEU A 135 -35.88 9.50 2.63
N HIS A 136 -34.89 8.65 2.37
CA HIS A 136 -33.48 9.04 2.41
C HIS A 136 -32.86 9.15 1.02
N GLY A 137 -33.61 8.78 -0.01
CA GLY A 137 -33.04 8.52 -1.32
C GLY A 137 -32.12 7.30 -1.27
N THR A 138 -31.40 7.10 -2.37
CA THR A 138 -30.62 5.88 -2.63
C THR A 138 -29.18 6.21 -3.01
N ASP A 139 -28.75 7.45 -2.74
CA ASP A 139 -27.42 7.97 -3.01
C ASP A 139 -26.49 7.56 -1.85
N VAL A 140 -25.72 6.49 -2.07
CA VAL A 140 -24.86 5.86 -1.05
C VAL A 140 -23.79 6.81 -0.52
N GLU A 141 -23.32 7.74 -1.35
CA GLU A 141 -22.29 8.72 -0.94
C GLU A 141 -22.82 9.70 0.11
N LYS A 142 -24.13 9.94 0.15
CA LYS A 142 -24.78 10.84 1.11
C LYS A 142 -25.26 10.16 2.38
N LEU A 143 -25.15 8.83 2.49
CA LEU A 143 -25.62 8.09 3.65
C LEU A 143 -24.73 8.30 4.88
N SER A 144 -25.34 8.69 5.99
CA SER A 144 -24.69 8.75 7.30
C SER A 144 -24.29 7.34 7.80
N PRO A 145 -23.35 7.23 8.75
CA PRO A 145 -22.99 5.94 9.35
C PRO A 145 -24.20 5.19 9.93
N GLU A 146 -25.13 5.88 10.57
CA GLU A 146 -26.35 5.31 11.16
C GLU A 146 -27.30 4.79 10.07
N GLN A 147 -27.43 5.54 8.99
CA GLN A 147 -28.21 5.14 7.81
C GLN A 147 -27.66 3.88 7.16
N ARG A 148 -26.32 3.74 7.08
CA ARG A 148 -25.67 2.53 6.57
C ARG A 148 -25.92 1.31 7.46
N ILE A 149 -25.84 1.49 8.79
CA ILE A 149 -26.16 0.42 9.76
C ILE A 149 -27.63 -0.03 9.62
N LEU A 150 -28.56 0.91 9.45
CA LEU A 150 -29.96 0.56 9.23
C LEU A 150 -30.16 -0.25 7.95
N LEU A 151 -29.57 0.20 6.84
CA LEU A 151 -29.62 -0.53 5.58
C LEU A 151 -29.05 -1.94 5.72
N GLY A 152 -27.92 -2.07 6.41
CA GLY A 152 -27.34 -3.35 6.75
C GLY A 152 -28.32 -4.27 7.47
N ARG A 153 -29.03 -3.77 8.48
CA ARG A 153 -30.04 -4.56 9.23
C ARG A 153 -31.25 -4.95 8.38
N ILE A 154 -31.75 -4.03 7.55
CA ILE A 154 -32.86 -4.33 6.63
C ILE A 154 -32.43 -5.43 5.66
N ALA A 155 -31.25 -5.28 5.05
CA ALA A 155 -30.70 -6.24 4.12
C ALA A 155 -30.45 -7.60 4.77
N LEU A 156 -29.87 -7.66 5.96
CA LEU A 156 -29.67 -8.89 6.72
C LEU A 156 -30.99 -9.60 7.04
N SER A 157 -31.99 -8.84 7.50
CA SER A 157 -33.32 -9.39 7.81
C SER A 157 -33.98 -9.96 6.54
N TRP A 158 -33.92 -9.22 5.43
CA TRP A 158 -34.43 -9.66 4.14
C TRP A 158 -33.71 -10.91 3.63
N THR A 159 -32.39 -10.88 3.68
CA THR A 159 -31.51 -11.95 3.26
C THR A 159 -31.79 -13.24 4.04
N SER A 160 -31.98 -13.14 5.36
CA SER A 160 -32.28 -14.30 6.22
C SER A 160 -33.64 -14.94 5.92
N ARG A 161 -34.59 -14.15 5.42
CA ARG A 161 -35.98 -14.56 5.23
C ARG A 161 -36.26 -15.05 3.81
N ASP A 162 -35.87 -14.25 2.82
CA ASP A 162 -36.23 -14.46 1.41
C ASP A 162 -35.00 -14.78 0.54
N GLY A 163 -33.80 -14.73 1.09
CA GLY A 163 -32.53 -14.95 0.38
C GLY A 163 -31.93 -13.68 -0.22
N PHE A 164 -30.60 -13.59 -0.25
CA PHE A 164 -29.84 -12.41 -0.72
C PHE A 164 -30.18 -12.03 -2.17
N GLY A 165 -30.39 -13.03 -3.04
CA GLY A 165 -30.65 -12.79 -4.47
C GLY A 165 -31.99 -12.11 -4.72
N ASN A 166 -33.03 -12.57 -4.03
CA ASN A 166 -34.37 -11.96 -4.09
C ASN A 166 -34.35 -10.55 -3.51
N MET A 167 -33.64 -10.35 -2.40
CA MET A 167 -33.42 -9.02 -1.83
C MET A 167 -32.72 -8.09 -2.83
N LEU A 168 -31.56 -8.49 -3.37
CA LEU A 168 -30.81 -7.68 -4.32
C LEU A 168 -31.64 -7.33 -5.55
N GLN A 169 -32.35 -8.30 -6.13
CA GLN A 169 -33.21 -8.08 -7.29
C GLN A 169 -34.36 -7.12 -6.98
N ALA A 170 -34.99 -7.26 -5.82
CA ALA A 170 -36.08 -6.37 -5.41
C ALA A 170 -35.60 -4.95 -5.09
N MET A 171 -34.43 -4.83 -4.45
CA MET A 171 -33.80 -3.55 -4.16
C MET A 171 -33.35 -2.87 -5.45
N SER A 172 -32.61 -3.56 -6.33
CA SER A 172 -32.15 -2.98 -7.60
C SER A 172 -33.32 -2.56 -8.51
N ALA A 173 -34.38 -3.36 -8.60
CA ALA A 173 -35.58 -3.01 -9.38
C ALA A 173 -36.32 -1.78 -8.85
N SER A 174 -36.12 -1.40 -7.59
CA SER A 174 -36.71 -0.20 -6.99
C SER A 174 -35.88 1.07 -7.18
N LEU A 175 -34.65 0.94 -7.69
CA LEU A 175 -33.74 2.05 -7.91
C LEU A 175 -33.92 2.61 -9.32
N ALA A 176 -33.97 3.93 -9.42
CA ALA A 176 -34.25 4.61 -10.68
C ALA A 176 -33.06 4.61 -11.65
N ASP A 177 -31.85 4.40 -11.15
CA ASP A 177 -30.62 4.40 -11.92
C ASP A 177 -29.69 3.24 -11.52
N TYR A 178 -28.93 2.77 -12.50
CA TYR A 178 -28.02 1.65 -12.41
C TYR A 178 -26.83 1.94 -11.48
N GLU A 179 -26.28 3.15 -11.50
CA GLU A 179 -25.15 3.52 -10.61
C GLU A 179 -25.52 3.39 -9.12
N ALA A 180 -26.73 3.83 -8.76
CA ALA A 180 -27.25 3.67 -7.40
C ALA A 180 -27.40 2.19 -7.01
N SER A 181 -27.76 1.34 -7.97
CA SER A 181 -27.87 -0.12 -7.75
C SER A 181 -26.52 -0.74 -7.42
N VAL A 182 -25.49 -0.42 -8.21
CA VAL A 182 -24.12 -0.92 -7.97
C VAL A 182 -23.60 -0.47 -6.61
N ALA A 183 -23.78 0.81 -6.26
CA ALA A 183 -23.30 1.35 -5.00
C ALA A 183 -23.99 0.70 -3.78
N ILE A 184 -25.32 0.51 -3.84
CA ILE A 184 -26.07 -0.14 -2.76
C ILE A 184 -25.70 -1.62 -2.65
N VAL A 185 -25.58 -2.32 -3.78
CA VAL A 185 -25.14 -3.73 -3.78
C VAL A 185 -23.79 -3.87 -3.10
N GLY A 186 -22.80 -3.02 -3.43
CA GLY A 186 -21.48 -3.06 -2.79
C GLY A 186 -21.55 -2.84 -1.28
N LEU A 187 -22.28 -1.82 -0.83
CA LEU A 187 -22.47 -1.56 0.61
C LEU A 187 -23.11 -2.74 1.35
N LEU A 188 -24.17 -3.30 0.78
CA LEU A 188 -24.92 -4.40 1.42
C LEU A 188 -24.15 -5.71 1.36
N PHE A 189 -23.35 -5.92 0.33
CA PHE A 189 -22.49 -7.08 0.22
C PHE A 189 -21.51 -7.15 1.39
N ASP A 190 -20.81 -6.05 1.70
CA ASP A 190 -19.86 -5.99 2.81
C ASP A 190 -20.52 -6.36 4.15
N GLU A 191 -21.72 -5.83 4.41
CA GLU A 191 -22.45 -6.10 5.65
C GLU A 191 -22.96 -7.54 5.74
N VAL A 192 -23.51 -8.09 4.65
CA VAL A 192 -24.07 -9.45 4.63
C VAL A 192 -22.96 -10.49 4.72
N VAL A 193 -21.85 -10.31 4.00
CA VAL A 193 -20.70 -11.21 4.05
C VAL A 193 -20.08 -11.26 5.43
N ALA A 194 -20.05 -10.13 6.16
CA ALA A 194 -19.55 -10.10 7.52
C ALA A 194 -20.35 -10.99 8.50
N VAL A 195 -21.62 -11.27 8.20
CA VAL A 195 -22.49 -12.11 9.03
C VAL A 195 -22.44 -13.59 8.62
N ASP A 196 -22.73 -13.87 7.35
CA ASP A 196 -22.62 -15.23 6.79
C ASP A 196 -22.29 -15.15 5.29
N PRO A 197 -21.02 -15.39 4.94
CA PRO A 197 -20.54 -15.37 3.56
C PRO A 197 -21.29 -16.31 2.63
N ARG A 198 -21.89 -17.38 3.16
CA ARG A 198 -22.56 -18.39 2.34
C ARG A 198 -23.87 -17.89 1.76
N ILE A 199 -24.53 -16.95 2.42
CA ILE A 199 -25.84 -16.46 1.95
C ILE A 199 -25.70 -15.66 0.64
N VAL A 200 -24.52 -15.08 0.42
CA VAL A 200 -24.19 -14.34 -0.78
C VAL A 200 -23.96 -15.25 -2.00
N LEU A 201 -23.61 -16.51 -1.77
CA LEU A 201 -23.23 -17.48 -2.80
C LEU A 201 -24.39 -17.95 -3.67
N ASP A 202 -25.48 -18.37 -3.04
CA ASP A 202 -26.66 -18.87 -3.74
C ASP A 202 -27.29 -17.79 -4.63
N ALA A 203 -27.11 -16.53 -4.22
CA ALA A 203 -27.63 -15.36 -4.90
C ALA A 203 -26.77 -14.92 -6.08
N ALA A 204 -25.43 -14.92 -5.93
CA ALA A 204 -24.51 -14.43 -6.95
C ALA A 204 -24.61 -15.19 -8.29
N MET A 205 -24.92 -16.48 -8.25
CA MET A 205 -25.12 -17.30 -9.45
C MET A 205 -26.33 -16.87 -10.30
N GLY A 206 -27.33 -16.22 -9.67
CA GLY A 206 -28.54 -15.74 -10.34
C GLY A 206 -28.48 -14.28 -10.81
N LEU A 207 -27.41 -13.55 -10.48
CA LEU A 207 -27.25 -12.15 -10.85
C LEU A 207 -26.89 -11.99 -12.33
N ASP A 208 -27.31 -10.87 -12.92
CA ASP A 208 -26.84 -10.44 -14.23
C ASP A 208 -25.30 -10.20 -14.22
N PRO A 209 -24.65 -10.17 -15.40
CA PRO A 209 -23.19 -10.08 -15.49
C PRO A 209 -22.57 -8.86 -14.82
N GLU A 210 -23.32 -7.76 -14.75
CA GLU A 210 -22.89 -6.47 -14.23
C GLU A 210 -22.89 -6.46 -12.69
N LEU A 211 -23.98 -6.94 -12.09
CA LEU A 211 -24.03 -7.19 -10.64
C LEU A 211 -23.02 -8.26 -10.21
N ARG A 212 -22.77 -9.27 -11.05
CA ARG A 212 -21.71 -10.26 -10.81
C ARG A 212 -20.32 -9.62 -10.75
N ALA A 213 -20.01 -8.66 -11.63
CA ALA A 213 -18.74 -7.93 -11.57
C ALA A 213 -18.60 -7.12 -10.27
N THR A 214 -19.71 -6.56 -9.77
CA THR A 214 -19.75 -5.87 -8.47
C THR A 214 -19.42 -6.83 -7.32
N VAL A 215 -19.98 -8.04 -7.35
CA VAL A 215 -19.65 -9.11 -6.40
C VAL A 215 -18.17 -9.47 -6.45
N VAL A 216 -17.58 -9.60 -7.65
CA VAL A 216 -16.15 -9.89 -7.79
C VAL A 216 -15.28 -8.81 -7.13
N ASN A 217 -15.57 -7.52 -7.39
CA ASN A 217 -14.85 -6.42 -6.74
C ASN A 217 -15.01 -6.44 -5.21
N ALA A 218 -16.20 -6.79 -4.72
CA ALA A 218 -16.44 -6.90 -3.28
C ALA A 218 -15.69 -8.09 -2.66
N LEU A 219 -15.47 -9.19 -3.41
CA LEU A 219 -14.61 -10.29 -2.98
C LEU A 219 -13.14 -9.90 -2.91
N GLU A 220 -12.66 -9.03 -3.81
CA GLU A 220 -11.30 -8.49 -3.73
C GLU A 220 -11.12 -7.66 -2.46
N ASN A 221 -12.10 -6.79 -2.14
CA ASN A 221 -12.09 -6.03 -0.88
C ASN A 221 -12.16 -6.95 0.36
N LEU A 222 -13.01 -7.98 0.30
CA LEU A 222 -13.08 -8.99 1.34
C LEU A 222 -11.75 -9.73 1.48
N ALA A 223 -11.05 -10.02 0.38
CA ALA A 223 -9.78 -10.71 0.41
C ALA A 223 -8.72 -9.96 1.22
N ALA A 224 -8.77 -8.63 1.22
CA ALA A 224 -7.87 -7.80 2.02
C ALA A 224 -8.10 -7.93 3.54
N THR A 225 -9.28 -8.36 3.99
CA THR A 225 -9.65 -8.41 5.42
C THR A 225 -9.94 -9.81 5.93
N ASN A 226 -10.54 -10.67 5.10
CA ASN A 226 -10.90 -12.06 5.40
C ASN A 226 -10.70 -12.96 4.15
N PRO A 227 -9.45 -13.22 3.78
CA PRO A 227 -9.11 -13.95 2.56
C PRO A 227 -9.55 -15.41 2.54
N ALA A 228 -9.57 -16.09 3.69
CA ALA A 228 -10.04 -17.46 3.78
C ALA A 228 -11.51 -17.57 3.35
N VAL A 229 -12.32 -16.62 3.81
CA VAL A 229 -13.72 -16.50 3.42
C VAL A 229 -13.86 -16.14 1.94
N ALA A 230 -13.09 -15.16 1.44
CA ALA A 230 -13.12 -14.79 0.03
C ALA A 230 -12.78 -15.98 -0.90
N LEU A 231 -11.83 -16.83 -0.50
CA LEU A 231 -11.47 -18.05 -1.22
C LEU A 231 -12.56 -19.14 -1.15
N GLU A 232 -13.20 -19.33 0.01
CA GLU A 232 -14.35 -20.24 0.15
C GLU A 232 -15.47 -19.80 -0.79
N ILE A 233 -15.74 -18.49 -0.85
CA ILE A 233 -16.75 -17.93 -1.75
C ILE A 233 -16.38 -18.13 -3.22
N ALA A 234 -15.15 -17.76 -3.59
CA ALA A 234 -14.67 -17.90 -4.97
C ALA A 234 -14.79 -19.35 -5.47
N ALA A 235 -14.44 -20.33 -4.62
CA ALA A 235 -14.53 -21.76 -4.92
C ALA A 235 -15.96 -22.26 -5.21
N ILE A 236 -16.98 -21.56 -4.72
CA ILE A 236 -18.39 -21.95 -4.87
C ILE A 236 -19.03 -21.23 -6.07
N MET A 237 -18.64 -19.99 -6.36
CA MET A 237 -19.28 -19.16 -7.39
C MET A 237 -19.03 -19.60 -8.82
N GLU A 238 -17.84 -20.09 -9.11
CA GLU A 238 -17.40 -20.33 -10.48
C GLU A 238 -16.87 -21.75 -10.64
N SER A 239 -16.91 -22.26 -11.86
CA SER A 239 -16.26 -23.54 -12.21
C SER A 239 -15.39 -23.37 -13.45
N GLY A 240 -14.40 -24.25 -13.60
CA GLY A 240 -13.49 -24.21 -14.75
C GLY A 240 -12.56 -22.98 -14.75
N SER A 241 -12.37 -22.36 -15.91
CA SER A 241 -11.37 -21.28 -16.07
C SER A 241 -11.72 -19.99 -15.34
N THR A 242 -13.01 -19.68 -15.18
CA THR A 242 -13.47 -18.47 -14.49
C THR A 242 -13.14 -18.55 -12.99
N LEU A 243 -13.23 -19.74 -12.41
CA LEU A 243 -12.84 -19.99 -11.02
C LEU A 243 -11.36 -19.67 -10.79
N VAL A 244 -10.49 -20.14 -11.69
CA VAL A 244 -9.04 -19.91 -11.58
C VAL A 244 -8.72 -18.42 -11.67
N ALA A 245 -9.41 -17.68 -12.55
CA ALA A 245 -9.23 -16.23 -12.67
C ALA A 245 -9.68 -15.51 -11.39
N LEU A 246 -10.84 -15.87 -10.84
CA LEU A 246 -11.37 -15.28 -9.62
C LEU A 246 -10.49 -15.59 -8.40
N GLN A 247 -10.02 -16.83 -8.26
CA GLN A 247 -9.08 -17.18 -7.19
C GLN A 247 -7.76 -16.41 -7.30
N ARG A 248 -7.24 -16.19 -8.51
CA ARG A 248 -6.06 -15.33 -8.70
C ARG A 248 -6.31 -13.89 -8.29
N ALA A 249 -7.48 -13.34 -8.60
CA ALA A 249 -7.84 -11.99 -8.19
C ALA A 249 -7.90 -11.87 -6.65
N VAL A 250 -8.60 -12.79 -5.99
CA VAL A 250 -8.70 -12.86 -4.52
C VAL A 250 -7.32 -13.02 -3.87
N ILE A 251 -6.48 -13.94 -4.37
CA ILE A 251 -5.13 -14.13 -3.83
C ILE A 251 -4.26 -12.89 -4.07
N GLY A 252 -4.41 -12.23 -5.23
CA GLY A 252 -3.72 -10.97 -5.53
C GLY A 252 -4.08 -9.86 -4.53
N ALA A 253 -5.38 -9.66 -4.29
CA ALA A 253 -5.85 -8.68 -3.32
C ALA A 253 -5.40 -9.00 -1.88
N TRP A 254 -5.41 -10.28 -1.48
CA TRP A 254 -4.82 -10.70 -0.21
C TRP A 254 -3.31 -10.40 -0.16
N MET A 255 -2.58 -10.64 -1.25
CA MET A 255 -1.13 -10.42 -1.34
C MET A 255 -0.74 -8.95 -1.28
N ASP A 256 -1.59 -8.05 -1.77
CA ASP A 256 -1.37 -6.61 -1.64
C ASP A 256 -1.61 -6.13 -0.19
N ALA A 257 -2.51 -6.80 0.56
CA ALA A 257 -2.81 -6.47 1.95
C ALA A 257 -1.82 -7.10 2.95
N ASP A 258 -1.52 -8.39 2.80
CA ASP A 258 -0.64 -9.16 3.69
C ASP A 258 0.06 -10.29 2.90
N PRO A 259 1.15 -9.97 2.17
CA PRO A 259 1.84 -10.97 1.35
C PRO A 259 2.45 -12.10 2.18
N LYS A 260 2.80 -11.85 3.44
CA LYS A 260 3.35 -12.86 4.35
C LYS A 260 2.29 -13.90 4.70
N ALA A 261 1.09 -13.47 5.09
CA ALA A 261 0.00 -14.38 5.38
C ALA A 261 -0.37 -15.26 4.17
N VAL A 262 -0.33 -14.70 2.95
CA VAL A 262 -0.51 -15.49 1.71
C VAL A 262 0.58 -16.56 1.57
N LEU A 263 1.85 -16.18 1.81
CA LEU A 263 2.99 -17.09 1.70
C LEU A 263 2.90 -18.23 2.74
N ASP A 264 2.49 -17.93 3.97
CA ASP A 264 2.27 -18.92 5.03
C ASP A 264 1.11 -19.88 4.69
N ALA A 265 0.04 -19.35 4.09
CA ALA A 265 -1.12 -20.13 3.66
C ALA A 265 -0.91 -20.92 2.35
N ARG A 266 0.22 -20.75 1.64
CA ARG A 266 0.45 -21.35 0.31
C ARG A 266 0.24 -22.87 0.27
N ASN A 267 0.61 -23.57 1.35
CA ASN A 267 0.55 -25.03 1.41
C ASN A 267 -0.89 -25.57 1.52
N SER A 268 -1.83 -24.76 2.03
CA SER A 268 -3.26 -25.10 2.05
C SER A 268 -3.97 -24.76 0.73
N MET A 269 -3.32 -24.06 -0.20
CA MET A 269 -3.88 -23.71 -1.50
C MET A 269 -3.62 -24.79 -2.56
N ALA A 270 -4.37 -24.71 -3.66
CA ALA A 270 -4.25 -25.61 -4.80
C ALA A 270 -2.84 -25.53 -5.41
N THR A 271 -2.31 -26.68 -5.85
CA THR A 271 -0.89 -26.83 -6.22
C THR A 271 -0.50 -25.91 -7.38
N GLU A 272 -1.42 -25.67 -8.31
CA GLU A 272 -1.25 -24.79 -9.47
C GLU A 272 -1.02 -23.32 -9.12
N PHE A 273 -1.37 -22.87 -7.91
CA PHE A 273 -1.10 -21.50 -7.46
C PHE A 273 0.20 -21.35 -6.68
N ARG A 274 0.78 -22.44 -6.16
CA ARG A 274 1.87 -22.35 -5.16
C ARG A 274 3.10 -21.62 -5.66
N GLU A 275 3.54 -21.91 -6.88
CA GLU A 275 4.71 -21.26 -7.48
C GLU A 275 4.45 -19.78 -7.76
N TRP A 276 3.27 -19.47 -8.33
CA TRP A 276 2.86 -18.09 -8.58
C TRP A 276 2.72 -17.29 -7.28
N ILE A 277 2.13 -17.88 -6.23
CA ILE A 277 2.03 -17.32 -4.88
C ILE A 277 3.42 -17.05 -4.32
N GLU A 278 4.31 -18.03 -4.34
CA GLU A 278 5.66 -17.89 -3.79
C GLU A 278 6.40 -16.74 -4.44
N GLN A 279 6.44 -16.70 -5.77
CA GLN A 279 7.13 -15.62 -6.49
C GLN A 279 6.47 -14.26 -6.26
N SER A 280 5.14 -14.18 -6.39
CA SER A 280 4.44 -12.90 -6.32
C SER A 280 4.41 -12.32 -4.90
N ALA A 281 4.22 -13.19 -3.89
CA ALA A 281 4.20 -12.77 -2.50
C ALA A 281 5.58 -12.31 -2.05
N LEU A 282 6.65 -13.01 -2.44
CA LEU A 282 8.02 -12.57 -2.16
C LEU A 282 8.34 -11.23 -2.84
N MET A 283 7.93 -11.04 -4.09
CA MET A 283 8.09 -9.74 -4.76
C MET A 283 7.27 -8.62 -4.11
N SER A 284 6.10 -8.92 -3.55
CA SER A 284 5.32 -7.96 -2.76
C SER A 284 6.01 -7.65 -1.42
N MET A 285 6.52 -8.66 -0.72
CA MET A 285 7.31 -8.51 0.51
C MET A 285 8.58 -7.70 0.27
N VAL A 286 9.28 -7.88 -0.84
CA VAL A 286 10.46 -7.07 -1.20
C VAL A 286 10.16 -5.56 -1.16
N ARG A 287 8.95 -5.15 -1.55
CA ARG A 287 8.54 -3.74 -1.54
C ARG A 287 8.07 -3.27 -0.17
N THR A 288 7.38 -4.12 0.58
CA THR A 288 6.63 -3.75 1.79
C THR A 288 7.36 -4.11 3.09
N LEU A 289 8.03 -5.28 3.11
CA LEU A 289 8.68 -5.93 4.25
C LEU A 289 10.05 -6.53 3.84
N PRO A 290 10.99 -5.74 3.26
CA PRO A 290 12.24 -6.29 2.74
C PRO A 290 13.05 -7.07 3.79
N GLU A 291 13.09 -6.60 5.04
CA GLU A 291 13.80 -7.24 6.15
C GLU A 291 13.31 -8.66 6.49
N GLU A 292 12.11 -9.04 6.05
CA GLU A 292 11.53 -10.37 6.28
C GLU A 292 11.79 -11.36 5.14
N VAL A 293 12.30 -10.90 3.99
CA VAL A 293 12.53 -11.72 2.79
C VAL A 293 13.75 -12.66 2.88
N PRO A 294 14.89 -12.30 3.51
CA PRO A 294 16.11 -13.12 3.49
C PRO A 294 15.92 -14.61 3.80
N PRO A 295 15.15 -15.02 4.84
CA PRO A 295 14.97 -16.43 5.17
C PRO A 295 14.29 -17.26 4.05
N TYR A 296 13.60 -16.60 3.12
CA TYR A 296 12.90 -17.25 2.02
C TYR A 296 13.75 -17.39 0.75
N ILE A 297 14.81 -16.61 0.58
CA ILE A 297 15.66 -16.66 -0.63
C ILE A 297 16.24 -18.07 -0.87
N PRO A 298 16.78 -18.76 0.15
CA PRO A 298 17.28 -20.13 -0.02
C PRO A 298 16.19 -21.16 -0.34
N THR A 299 14.91 -20.84 -0.14
CA THR A 299 13.80 -21.77 -0.43
C THR A 299 13.36 -21.73 -1.90
N ILE A 300 13.78 -20.71 -2.65
CA ILE A 300 13.44 -20.54 -4.07
C ILE A 300 14.27 -21.51 -4.90
N LYS A 301 13.61 -22.55 -5.47
CA LYS A 301 14.29 -23.61 -6.23
C LYS A 301 14.78 -23.18 -7.61
N ASN A 302 14.15 -22.17 -8.21
CA ASN A 302 14.52 -21.69 -9.54
C ASN A 302 15.60 -20.61 -9.38
N ASP A 303 16.82 -20.88 -9.88
CA ASP A 303 17.97 -19.99 -9.71
C ASP A 303 17.71 -18.57 -10.27
N MET A 304 17.05 -18.48 -11.42
CA MET A 304 16.71 -17.19 -12.04
C MET A 304 15.71 -16.40 -11.19
N ALA A 305 14.66 -17.05 -10.66
CA ALA A 305 13.71 -16.41 -9.76
C ALA A 305 14.37 -15.97 -8.45
N ARG A 306 15.28 -16.80 -7.92
CA ARG A 306 16.06 -16.49 -6.72
C ARG A 306 16.93 -15.26 -6.92
N GLU A 307 17.66 -15.19 -8.04
CA GLU A 307 18.45 -14.00 -8.41
C GLU A 307 17.56 -12.76 -8.54
N ILE A 308 16.39 -12.86 -9.20
CA ILE A 308 15.46 -11.75 -9.37
C ILE A 308 14.98 -11.24 -8.02
N VAL A 309 14.56 -12.12 -7.10
CA VAL A 309 14.10 -11.74 -5.76
C VAL A 309 15.25 -11.12 -4.96
N ALA A 310 16.43 -11.73 -4.96
CA ALA A 310 17.62 -11.22 -4.25
C ALA A 310 18.01 -9.81 -4.74
N THR A 311 18.04 -9.61 -6.06
CA THR A 311 18.39 -8.31 -6.65
C THR A 311 17.34 -7.24 -6.35
N ASN A 312 16.05 -7.58 -6.44
CA ASN A 312 15.01 -6.61 -6.11
C ASN A 312 14.99 -6.31 -4.60
N LEU A 313 15.26 -7.32 -3.76
CA LEU A 313 15.41 -7.13 -2.32
C LEU A 313 16.52 -6.12 -2.03
N SER A 314 17.72 -6.34 -2.56
CA SER A 314 18.85 -5.46 -2.27
C SER A 314 18.60 -4.03 -2.72
N LEU A 315 18.04 -3.82 -3.91
CA LEU A 315 17.74 -2.49 -4.44
C LEU A 315 16.68 -1.75 -3.62
N ASN A 316 15.65 -2.44 -3.11
CA ASN A 316 14.60 -1.82 -2.31
C ASN A 316 15.04 -1.60 -0.85
N TRP A 317 15.74 -2.57 -0.27
CA TRP A 317 16.21 -2.51 1.11
C TRP A 317 17.34 -1.50 1.26
N ALA A 318 18.31 -1.46 0.35
CA ALA A 318 19.46 -0.55 0.43
C ALA A 318 19.08 0.93 0.39
N ARG A 319 17.96 1.28 -0.26
CA ARG A 319 17.42 2.65 -0.23
C ARG A 319 17.09 3.12 1.19
N LYS A 320 16.70 2.18 2.07
CA LYS A 320 16.39 2.45 3.47
C LYS A 320 17.62 2.22 4.34
N ASP A 321 18.22 1.04 4.24
CA ASP A 321 19.30 0.57 5.09
C ASP A 321 20.31 -0.28 4.28
N PRO A 322 21.33 0.35 3.67
CA PRO A 322 22.34 -0.38 2.92
C PRO A 322 23.24 -1.25 3.82
N MET A 323 23.41 -0.90 5.10
CA MET A 323 24.22 -1.69 6.03
C MET A 323 23.56 -3.02 6.33
N ALA A 324 22.25 -3.04 6.56
CA ALA A 324 21.51 -4.28 6.77
C ALA A 324 21.57 -5.21 5.54
N VAL A 325 21.65 -4.66 4.33
CA VAL A 325 21.84 -5.46 3.11
C VAL A 325 23.24 -6.09 3.08
N PHE A 326 24.29 -5.35 3.48
CA PHE A 326 25.63 -5.92 3.59
C PHE A 326 25.72 -7.02 4.65
N GLU A 327 25.12 -6.81 5.82
CA GLU A 327 25.04 -7.83 6.88
C GLU A 327 24.32 -9.10 6.39
N TRP A 328 23.22 -8.93 5.65
CA TRP A 328 22.53 -10.05 5.02
C TRP A 328 23.45 -10.79 4.03
N LEU A 329 24.08 -10.07 3.10
CA LEU A 329 25.00 -10.66 2.13
C LEU A 329 26.15 -11.41 2.81
N GLU A 330 26.73 -10.86 3.88
CA GLU A 330 27.79 -11.50 4.65
C GLU A 330 27.32 -12.76 5.40
N SER A 331 26.04 -12.87 5.70
CA SER A 331 25.45 -14.04 6.37
C SER A 331 25.21 -15.23 5.44
N GLU A 332 25.22 -15.01 4.11
CA GLU A 332 24.97 -16.07 3.14
C GLU A 332 26.17 -17.03 3.06
N PRO A 333 25.96 -18.36 3.25
CA PRO A 333 27.04 -19.34 3.37
C PRO A 333 27.74 -19.68 2.05
N GLU A 334 27.13 -19.36 0.91
CA GLU A 334 27.67 -19.56 -0.43
C GLU A 334 27.65 -18.22 -1.19
N VAL A 335 28.78 -17.87 -1.82
CA VAL A 335 28.84 -16.67 -2.68
C VAL A 335 28.13 -17.00 -3.98
N GLU A 336 26.83 -16.74 -4.02
CA GLU A 336 26.02 -16.86 -5.22
C GLU A 336 26.55 -15.93 -6.33
N PRO A 337 26.39 -16.26 -7.63
CA PRO A 337 26.92 -15.46 -8.74
C PRO A 337 26.43 -14.00 -8.77
N TRP A 338 25.26 -13.74 -8.18
CA TRP A 338 24.66 -12.41 -8.09
C TRP A 338 25.21 -11.57 -6.94
N TYR A 339 26.01 -12.15 -6.03
CA TYR A 339 26.55 -11.48 -4.84
C TYR A 339 27.25 -10.17 -5.19
N GLY A 340 28.24 -10.21 -6.09
CA GLY A 340 29.02 -9.01 -6.37
C GLY A 340 28.28 -7.96 -7.16
N ARG A 341 27.31 -8.33 -8.01
CA ARG A 341 26.41 -7.35 -8.64
C ARG A 341 25.61 -6.61 -7.57
N ILE A 342 24.93 -7.37 -6.70
CA ILE A 342 24.14 -6.80 -5.61
C ILE A 342 25.01 -5.91 -4.72
N PHE A 343 26.19 -6.40 -4.32
CA PHE A 343 27.10 -5.64 -3.49
C PHE A 343 27.49 -4.32 -4.14
N SER A 344 27.81 -4.34 -5.44
CA SER A 344 28.17 -3.15 -6.22
C SER A 344 27.01 -2.16 -6.29
N ASP A 345 25.78 -2.63 -6.53
CA ASP A 345 24.58 -1.78 -6.57
C ASP A 345 24.32 -1.12 -5.20
N VAL A 346 24.49 -1.85 -4.10
CA VAL A 346 24.31 -1.36 -2.73
C VAL A 346 25.40 -0.35 -2.38
N LEU A 347 26.65 -0.64 -2.74
CA LEU A 347 27.78 0.26 -2.53
C LEU A 347 27.64 1.54 -3.33
N GLU A 348 27.17 1.47 -4.57
CA GLU A 348 26.87 2.65 -5.38
C GLU A 348 25.74 3.47 -4.72
N ASN A 349 24.67 2.82 -4.25
CA ASN A 349 23.60 3.53 -3.55
C ASN A 349 24.10 4.26 -2.29
N LEU A 350 24.92 3.58 -1.50
CA LEU A 350 25.55 4.17 -0.32
C LEU A 350 26.47 5.34 -0.71
N THR A 351 27.29 5.17 -1.74
CA THR A 351 28.21 6.22 -2.23
C THR A 351 27.47 7.47 -2.67
N ASN A 352 26.33 7.32 -3.34
CA ASN A 352 25.49 8.45 -3.75
C ASN A 352 24.87 9.21 -2.56
N ARG A 353 24.70 8.54 -1.41
CA ARG A 353 24.06 9.12 -0.21
C ARG A 353 25.07 9.70 0.77
N ASP A 354 26.13 8.93 1.05
CA ASP A 354 27.21 9.25 1.98
C ASP A 354 28.50 8.58 1.49
N PRO A 355 29.30 9.27 0.65
CA PRO A 355 30.51 8.71 0.08
C PRO A 355 31.60 8.45 1.13
N GLU A 356 31.59 9.17 2.26
CA GLU A 356 32.53 8.96 3.36
C GLU A 356 32.20 7.69 4.15
N GLU A 357 30.91 7.43 4.39
CA GLU A 357 30.45 6.16 4.94
C GLU A 357 30.75 5.00 3.99
N ALA A 358 30.49 5.15 2.69
CA ALA A 358 30.83 4.16 1.68
C ALA A 358 32.32 3.81 1.66
N MET A 359 33.17 4.83 1.68
CA MET A 359 34.62 4.65 1.69
C MET A 359 35.11 3.98 2.97
N ARG A 360 34.59 4.38 4.14
CA ARG A 360 34.92 3.76 5.43
C ARG A 360 34.51 2.29 5.46
N PHE A 361 33.32 2.00 4.94
CA PHE A 361 32.84 0.63 4.80
C PHE A 361 33.77 -0.16 3.86
N ALA A 362 34.04 0.33 2.65
CA ALA A 362 34.90 -0.35 1.68
C ALA A 362 36.32 -0.63 2.22
N LEU A 363 36.94 0.33 2.92
CA LEU A 363 38.26 0.16 3.54
C LEU A 363 38.26 -0.84 4.72
N GLY A 364 37.14 -0.96 5.42
CA GLY A 364 36.96 -1.88 6.55
C GLY A 364 36.83 -3.34 6.14
N GLN A 365 36.65 -3.59 4.85
CA GLN A 365 36.37 -4.90 4.34
C GLN A 365 37.63 -5.65 3.89
N PRO A 366 37.64 -7.00 3.97
CA PRO A 366 38.74 -7.79 3.44
C PRO A 366 38.93 -7.52 1.95
N PRO A 367 40.18 -7.53 1.43
CA PRO A 367 40.42 -7.43 0.00
C PRO A 367 39.64 -8.52 -0.73
N ARG A 368 38.61 -8.11 -1.48
CA ARG A 368 37.86 -8.97 -2.39
C ARG A 368 37.85 -8.26 -3.74
N GLU A 369 38.34 -8.95 -4.74
CA GLU A 369 38.22 -8.50 -6.11
C GLU A 369 36.94 -9.10 -6.67
N TYR A 370 35.98 -8.24 -7.03
CA TYR A 370 34.87 -8.62 -7.89
C TYR A 370 35.09 -7.92 -9.23
N ASP A 371 35.10 -8.69 -10.32
CA ASP A 371 35.39 -8.18 -11.67
C ASP A 371 36.72 -7.39 -11.80
N GLY A 372 37.69 -7.67 -10.92
CA GLY A 372 39.02 -7.04 -10.93
C GLY A 372 39.08 -5.60 -10.41
N ILE A 373 37.98 -5.06 -9.87
CA ILE A 373 37.92 -3.72 -9.26
C ILE A 373 37.69 -3.87 -7.75
N GLY A 374 38.56 -3.24 -6.95
CA GLY A 374 38.38 -3.17 -5.50
C GLY A 374 37.21 -2.26 -5.13
N TRP A 375 36.53 -2.55 -4.02
CA TRP A 375 35.36 -1.78 -3.57
C TRP A 375 35.69 -0.31 -3.33
N GLU A 376 36.88 -0.06 -2.80
CA GLU A 376 37.36 1.28 -2.55
C GLU A 376 37.60 2.05 -3.88
N SER A 377 38.10 1.35 -4.90
CA SER A 377 38.26 1.91 -6.25
C SER A 377 36.92 2.23 -6.90
N ALA A 378 35.87 1.44 -6.63
CA ALA A 378 34.51 1.72 -7.12
C ALA A 378 33.92 2.98 -6.49
N VAL A 379 34.09 3.16 -5.16
CA VAL A 379 33.68 4.38 -4.45
C VAL A 379 34.40 5.60 -5.02
N VAL A 380 35.74 5.53 -5.11
CA VAL A 380 36.57 6.62 -5.65
C VAL A 380 36.17 6.96 -7.08
N ALA A 381 35.99 5.96 -7.96
CA ALA A 381 35.55 6.19 -9.33
C ALA A 381 34.19 6.90 -9.39
N LYS A 382 33.25 6.53 -8.53
CA LYS A 382 31.93 7.14 -8.49
C LYS A 382 31.98 8.59 -8.00
N VAL A 383 32.73 8.86 -6.94
CA VAL A 383 32.91 10.23 -6.39
C VAL A 383 33.58 11.14 -7.41
N ALA A 384 34.60 10.63 -8.11
CA ALA A 384 35.34 11.38 -9.12
C ALA A 384 34.47 11.84 -10.30
N GLN A 385 33.31 11.21 -10.54
CA GLN A 385 32.39 11.65 -11.59
C GLN A 385 31.83 13.05 -11.32
N SER A 386 31.74 13.48 -10.06
CA SER A 386 31.24 14.80 -9.67
C SER A 386 32.22 15.65 -8.87
N ASP A 387 33.17 15.04 -8.17
CA ASP A 387 34.13 15.71 -7.30
C ASP A 387 35.47 14.99 -7.32
N MET A 388 36.34 15.38 -8.26
CA MET A 388 37.68 14.79 -8.43
C MET A 388 38.57 15.05 -7.21
N ASP A 389 38.49 16.24 -6.59
CA ASP A 389 39.33 16.59 -5.45
C ASP A 389 38.99 15.74 -4.21
N ALA A 390 37.70 15.52 -3.95
CA ALA A 390 37.28 14.62 -2.88
C ALA A 390 37.74 13.17 -3.14
N ALA A 391 37.67 12.69 -4.38
CA ALA A 391 38.12 11.36 -4.74
C ALA A 391 39.66 11.20 -4.60
N LEU A 392 40.42 12.27 -4.82
CA LEU A 392 41.86 12.31 -4.55
C LEU A 392 42.17 12.22 -3.05
N ASP A 393 41.46 12.99 -2.23
CA ASP A 393 41.60 12.92 -0.77
C ASP A 393 41.26 11.51 -0.23
N MET A 394 40.24 10.86 -0.79
CA MET A 394 39.93 9.46 -0.50
C MET A 394 41.08 8.52 -0.87
N THR A 395 41.71 8.75 -2.01
CA THR A 395 42.84 7.92 -2.50
C THR A 395 44.08 8.06 -1.62
N ASP A 396 44.34 9.25 -1.07
CA ASP A 396 45.45 9.46 -0.12
C ASP A 396 45.23 8.77 1.24
N ARG A 397 43.99 8.35 1.53
CA ARG A 397 43.62 7.56 2.72
C ARG A 397 43.67 6.04 2.48
N ALA A 398 44.17 5.58 1.33
CA ALA A 398 44.34 4.16 1.04
C ALA A 398 45.15 3.45 2.14
N ARG A 399 44.74 2.23 2.49
CA ARG A 399 45.36 1.44 3.57
C ARG A 399 46.77 0.93 3.23
N ASP A 400 47.06 0.77 1.95
CA ASP A 400 48.33 0.29 1.42
C ASP A 400 48.54 0.81 -0.01
N GLU A 401 49.76 0.61 -0.51
CA GLU A 401 50.19 1.08 -1.83
C GLU A 401 49.42 0.39 -2.98
N GLN A 402 49.05 -0.88 -2.83
CA GLN A 402 48.30 -1.60 -3.86
C GLN A 402 46.87 -1.06 -3.99
N THR A 403 46.19 -0.79 -2.87
CA THR A 403 44.88 -0.13 -2.84
C THR A 403 44.97 1.26 -3.45
N ARG A 404 46.00 2.04 -3.09
CA ARG A 404 46.23 3.38 -3.68
C ARG A 404 46.40 3.30 -5.19
N ASP A 405 47.24 2.40 -5.68
CA ASP A 405 47.49 2.21 -7.11
C ASP A 405 46.21 1.77 -7.86
N SER A 406 45.36 0.96 -7.22
CA SER A 406 44.05 0.58 -7.78
C SER A 406 43.10 1.77 -7.91
N MET A 407 42.98 2.58 -6.86
CA MET A 407 42.16 3.79 -6.87
C MET A 407 42.66 4.80 -7.91
N MET A 408 43.98 5.01 -7.99
CA MET A 408 44.60 5.90 -8.97
C MET A 408 44.31 5.48 -10.41
N ARG A 409 44.32 4.17 -10.70
CA ARG A 409 43.91 3.65 -12.01
C ARG A 409 42.45 3.92 -12.30
N SER A 410 41.57 3.76 -11.31
CA SER A 410 40.14 4.07 -11.45
C SER A 410 39.86 5.55 -11.69
N LEU A 411 40.57 6.46 -11.01
CA LEU A 411 40.50 7.90 -11.26
C LEU A 411 40.91 8.25 -12.69
N GLY A 412 42.03 7.69 -13.17
CA GLY A 412 42.45 7.86 -14.55
C GLY A 412 41.39 7.38 -15.54
N GLN A 413 40.72 6.26 -15.26
CA GLN A 413 39.65 5.77 -16.12
C GLN A 413 38.45 6.72 -16.17
N VAL A 414 38.12 7.41 -15.07
CA VAL A 414 37.06 8.43 -15.06
C VAL A 414 37.42 9.60 -15.97
N LEU A 415 38.66 10.09 -15.90
CA LEU A 415 39.15 11.18 -16.77
C LEU A 415 39.09 10.80 -18.25
N ILE A 416 39.53 9.59 -18.59
CA ILE A 416 39.43 9.04 -19.94
C ILE A 416 37.97 9.04 -20.42
N ASN A 417 37.06 8.52 -19.59
CA ASN A 417 35.64 8.38 -19.93
C ASN A 417 34.89 9.73 -20.04
N GLN A 418 35.36 10.77 -19.35
CA GLN A 418 34.81 12.12 -19.43
C GLN A 418 35.39 12.94 -20.59
N ALA A 419 36.25 12.33 -21.42
CA ALA A 419 36.90 12.97 -22.57
C ALA A 419 37.69 14.24 -22.20
N GLN A 420 38.36 14.22 -21.05
CA GLN A 420 39.18 15.32 -20.55
C GLN A 420 40.65 15.03 -20.87
N PHE A 421 41.18 15.46 -22.03
CA PHE A 421 42.55 15.10 -22.43
C PHE A 421 43.57 15.67 -21.48
N GLU A 422 43.51 16.97 -21.27
CA GLU A 422 44.55 17.71 -20.58
C GLU A 422 44.65 17.19 -19.16
N GLU A 423 43.50 16.98 -18.52
CA GLU A 423 43.43 16.38 -17.20
C GLU A 423 43.89 14.91 -17.21
N ALA A 424 43.57 14.13 -18.24
CA ALA A 424 44.07 12.76 -18.38
C ALA A 424 45.59 12.74 -18.61
N MET A 425 46.16 13.68 -19.35
CA MET A 425 47.61 13.83 -19.55
C MET A 425 48.30 14.20 -18.24
N ASP A 426 47.78 15.22 -17.55
CA ASP A 426 48.25 15.66 -16.24
C ASP A 426 48.15 14.52 -15.20
N TRP A 427 47.15 13.65 -15.35
CA TRP A 427 47.00 12.46 -14.53
C TRP A 427 48.12 11.45 -14.74
N ALA A 428 48.56 11.24 -15.98
CA ALA A 428 49.63 10.32 -16.32
C ALA A 428 50.94 10.69 -15.58
N ASP A 429 51.16 11.98 -15.33
CA ASP A 429 52.31 12.46 -14.57
C ASP A 429 52.29 12.09 -13.09
N ARG A 430 51.12 11.76 -12.55
CA ARG A 430 50.94 11.29 -11.16
C ARG A 430 51.11 9.78 -11.01
N LEU A 431 51.17 9.04 -12.11
CA LEU A 431 51.35 7.59 -12.12
C LEU A 431 52.83 7.22 -12.09
N LYS A 432 53.12 6.00 -11.58
CA LYS A 432 54.44 5.37 -11.70
C LYS A 432 54.78 5.16 -13.17
N GLU A 433 56.07 5.14 -13.50
CA GLU A 433 56.53 4.98 -14.88
C GLU A 433 55.94 3.73 -15.56
N GLU A 434 55.88 2.59 -14.87
CA GLU A 434 55.31 1.36 -15.45
C GLU A 434 53.80 1.46 -15.73
N GLN A 435 53.07 2.25 -14.94
CA GLN A 435 51.63 2.45 -15.08
C GLN A 435 51.30 3.55 -16.10
N ARG A 436 52.17 4.56 -16.19
CA ARG A 436 52.02 5.73 -17.06
C ARG A 436 51.89 5.33 -18.51
N ASP A 437 52.78 4.46 -19.01
CA ASP A 437 52.77 4.06 -20.42
C ASP A 437 51.50 3.28 -20.78
N GLU A 438 51.06 2.37 -19.92
CA GLU A 438 49.83 1.60 -20.14
C GLU A 438 48.60 2.50 -20.10
N TYR A 439 48.54 3.41 -19.12
CA TYR A 439 47.47 4.39 -19.00
C TYR A 439 47.42 5.33 -20.20
N MET A 440 48.57 5.87 -20.63
CA MET A 440 48.70 6.74 -21.79
C MET A 440 48.23 6.07 -23.08
N LYS A 441 48.55 4.77 -23.26
CA LYS A 441 47.99 3.99 -24.38
C LYS A 441 46.47 3.97 -24.33
N ARG A 442 45.84 3.78 -23.16
CA ARG A 442 44.36 3.80 -23.01
C ARG A 442 43.77 5.19 -23.28
N VAL A 443 44.42 6.26 -22.83
CA VAL A 443 44.03 7.64 -23.14
C VAL A 443 43.97 7.82 -24.66
N VAL A 444 45.08 7.49 -25.34
CA VAL A 444 45.19 7.56 -26.81
C VAL A 444 44.12 6.70 -27.48
N THR A 445 43.93 5.44 -27.06
CA THR A 445 42.89 4.56 -27.64
C THR A 445 41.51 5.18 -27.51
N SER A 446 41.14 5.63 -26.32
CA SER A 446 39.81 6.22 -26.08
C SER A 446 39.59 7.47 -26.94
N TRP A 447 40.66 8.24 -27.16
CA TRP A 447 40.61 9.50 -27.90
C TRP A 447 40.52 9.31 -29.40
N VAL A 448 41.21 8.33 -29.97
CA VAL A 448 41.06 7.95 -31.38
C VAL A 448 39.59 7.71 -31.73
N TRP A 449 38.86 7.00 -30.88
CA TRP A 449 37.47 6.64 -31.16
C TRP A 449 36.45 7.68 -30.70
N GLY A 450 36.79 8.50 -29.70
CA GLY A 450 35.90 9.52 -29.15
C GLY A 450 36.04 10.90 -29.81
N ASN A 451 37.27 11.36 -30.01
CA ASN A 451 37.62 12.71 -30.49
C ASN A 451 38.90 12.69 -31.35
N PRO A 452 38.89 12.02 -32.52
CA PRO A 452 40.09 11.84 -33.35
C PRO A 452 40.75 13.16 -33.78
N GLU A 453 39.96 14.17 -34.15
CA GLU A 453 40.47 15.49 -34.55
C GLU A 453 41.28 16.17 -33.42
N GLN A 454 40.80 16.09 -32.19
CA GLN A 454 41.46 16.73 -31.05
C GLN A 454 42.76 15.99 -30.68
N LEU A 455 42.80 14.66 -30.85
CA LEU A 455 44.03 13.89 -30.70
C LEU A 455 45.05 14.25 -31.78
N TYR A 456 44.61 14.45 -33.03
CA TYR A 456 45.46 14.90 -34.13
C TYR A 456 46.12 16.25 -33.80
N GLU A 457 45.33 17.24 -33.36
CA GLU A 457 45.84 18.57 -33.01
C GLU A 457 46.91 18.52 -31.89
N LYS A 458 46.84 17.51 -31.02
CA LYS A 458 47.71 17.34 -29.87
C LYS A 458 48.78 16.27 -30.04
N MET A 459 48.99 15.78 -31.26
CA MET A 459 49.94 14.69 -31.51
C MET A 459 51.35 15.02 -31.02
N ASP A 460 51.80 16.26 -31.23
CA ASP A 460 53.13 16.73 -30.79
C ASP A 460 53.27 16.89 -29.26
N GLU A 461 52.15 16.93 -28.53
CA GLU A 461 52.11 17.00 -27.07
C GLU A 461 52.28 15.61 -26.41
N LEU A 462 52.18 14.52 -27.19
CA LEU A 462 52.35 13.17 -26.65
C LEU A 462 53.81 12.94 -26.18
N PRO A 463 54.00 12.31 -25.00
CA PRO A 463 55.26 12.38 -24.26
C PRO A 463 56.37 11.49 -24.83
N THR A 464 56.03 10.50 -25.68
CA THR A 464 57.01 9.58 -26.27
C THR A 464 56.73 9.37 -27.76
N ASP A 465 57.80 9.13 -28.53
CA ASP A 465 57.70 8.81 -29.96
C ASP A 465 56.83 7.57 -30.20
N ASN A 466 56.95 6.56 -29.33
CA ASN A 466 56.13 5.35 -29.39
C ASN A 466 54.62 5.65 -29.22
N LEU A 467 54.23 6.61 -28.38
CA LEU A 467 52.81 6.99 -28.26
C LEU A 467 52.33 7.78 -29.48
N ARG A 468 53.18 8.61 -30.09
CA ARG A 468 52.87 9.32 -31.33
C ARG A 468 52.68 8.35 -32.48
N GLU A 469 53.56 7.35 -32.59
CA GLU A 469 53.45 6.26 -33.56
C GLU A 469 52.12 5.52 -33.40
N ILE A 470 51.80 5.07 -32.18
CA ILE A 470 50.53 4.38 -31.88
C ILE A 470 49.32 5.27 -32.21
N ALA A 471 49.35 6.55 -31.83
CA ALA A 471 48.27 7.49 -32.10
C ALA A 471 48.08 7.70 -33.61
N ALA A 472 49.17 7.88 -34.36
CA ALA A 472 49.12 8.07 -35.81
C ALA A 472 48.57 6.83 -36.54
N ASP A 473 49.06 5.64 -36.18
CA ASP A 473 48.58 4.37 -36.73
C ASP A 473 47.07 4.21 -36.52
N TRP A 474 46.60 4.43 -35.29
CA TRP A 474 45.19 4.29 -34.95
C TRP A 474 44.29 5.39 -35.51
N LEU A 475 44.79 6.62 -35.67
CA LEU A 475 44.02 7.68 -36.33
C LEU A 475 43.85 7.41 -37.83
N ILE A 476 44.86 6.85 -38.50
CA ILE A 476 44.77 6.44 -39.90
C ILE A 476 43.75 5.29 -40.04
N ASP A 477 43.82 4.27 -39.19
CA ASP A 477 42.85 3.15 -39.19
C ASP A 477 41.41 3.64 -38.88
N ALA A 478 41.26 4.56 -37.94
CA ALA A 478 39.96 5.17 -37.63
C ALA A 478 39.41 6.00 -38.80
N ASP A 479 40.27 6.67 -39.58
CA ASP A 479 39.87 7.43 -40.76
C ASP A 479 39.23 6.55 -41.84
N GLU A 480 39.73 5.33 -42.04
CA GLU A 480 39.17 4.40 -43.01
C GLU A 480 37.68 4.12 -42.75
N HIS A 481 37.25 4.25 -41.49
CA HIS A 481 35.90 4.00 -41.04
C HIS A 481 35.06 5.27 -40.91
N GLN A 482 35.69 6.40 -40.54
CA GLN A 482 34.99 7.63 -40.16
C GLN A 482 35.14 8.77 -41.18
N ASN A 483 36.14 8.71 -42.06
CA ASN A 483 36.52 9.77 -43.00
C ASN A 483 36.63 11.13 -42.29
N ALA A 484 37.33 11.13 -41.16
CA ALA A 484 37.48 12.25 -40.22
C ALA A 484 38.63 13.20 -40.63
N PHE A 485 39.54 12.77 -41.50
CA PHE A 485 40.74 13.51 -41.86
C PHE A 485 40.86 13.79 -43.36
N SER A 486 41.55 14.88 -43.71
CA SER A 486 41.91 15.16 -45.10
C SER A 486 43.12 14.34 -45.54
N ALA A 487 43.30 14.20 -46.85
CA ALA A 487 44.48 13.52 -47.40
C ALA A 487 45.80 14.18 -46.93
N GLU A 488 45.83 15.52 -46.78
CA GLU A 488 46.99 16.21 -46.23
C GLU A 488 47.25 15.85 -44.76
N GLN A 489 46.19 15.68 -43.95
CA GLN A 489 46.32 15.27 -42.56
C GLN A 489 46.81 13.82 -42.44
N ILE A 490 46.33 12.92 -43.30
CA ILE A 490 46.83 11.53 -43.35
C ILE A 490 48.32 11.50 -43.74
N GLU A 491 48.73 12.27 -44.73
CA GLU A 491 50.16 12.39 -45.09
C GLU A 491 51.01 13.03 -43.98
N GLU A 492 50.43 13.89 -43.16
CA GLU A 492 51.09 14.41 -41.96
C GLU A 492 51.24 13.35 -40.86
N LEU A 493 50.21 12.53 -40.62
CA LEU A 493 50.26 11.42 -39.67
C LEU A 493 51.34 10.39 -40.01
N LYS A 494 51.56 10.12 -41.31
CA LYS A 494 52.62 9.21 -41.76
C LYS A 494 54.03 9.60 -41.29
N LYS A 495 54.27 10.87 -40.95
CA LYS A 495 55.58 11.33 -40.43
C LYS A 495 55.91 10.75 -39.05
N TYR A 496 54.91 10.29 -38.30
CA TYR A 496 55.08 9.68 -36.97
C TYR A 496 55.23 8.15 -37.03
N LEU A 497 55.03 7.53 -38.20
CA LEU A 497 55.17 6.09 -38.39
C LEU A 497 56.61 5.69 -38.76
N PRO A 498 57.03 4.45 -38.46
CA PRO A 498 58.24 3.87 -39.03
C PRO A 498 58.19 3.88 -40.56
N GLU A 499 59.34 4.07 -41.21
CA GLU A 499 59.46 4.17 -42.68
C GLU A 499 58.80 2.98 -43.40
N GLU A 500 58.94 1.76 -42.87
CA GLU A 500 58.31 0.54 -43.41
C GLU A 500 56.78 0.58 -43.35
N SER A 501 56.20 1.12 -42.27
CA SER A 501 54.74 1.24 -42.10
C SER A 501 54.18 2.36 -42.98
N ALA A 502 54.91 3.48 -43.09
CA ALA A 502 54.51 4.63 -43.90
C ALA A 502 54.47 4.33 -45.41
N GLU A 503 55.32 3.43 -45.92
CA GLU A 503 55.31 3.00 -47.33
C GLU A 503 54.18 2.04 -47.69
N THR A 504 53.60 1.35 -46.70
CA THR A 504 52.57 0.32 -46.90
C THR A 504 51.15 0.90 -46.93
N LEU A 505 50.96 2.09 -46.36
CA LEU A 505 49.73 2.88 -46.31
C LEU A 505 49.70 3.93 -47.42
#